data_AF-A0A558GHI8-F1
#
_entry.id   AF-A0A558GHI8-F1
#
_cell.length_a   1.000
_cell.length_b   1.000
_cell.length_c   1.000
_cell.angle_alpha   90.00
_cell.angle_beta   90.00
_cell.angle_gamma   90.00
#
_symmetry.space_group_name_H-M   'P 1'
#
loop_
_entity.id
_entity.type
_entity.pdbx_description
1 polymer ?
#
loop_
_entity_poly.entity_id
_entity_poly.type
_entity_poly.pdbx_seq_one_letter_code
_entity_poly.pdbx_strand_id
1 'polypeptide(L)'
;MATPHEVPIARQALARVGDRISFLYAERCVVNRDGNSLTIMDQRGIAHLPATQIAALLLGPGTKITYAAMSLLGDAGVSTVWVGERGVRYYAHGRPPAKSSRMAEIQAEVVTHQRKRLDCARRMYSMRFPGEDVSGLTMAQLRGREGARMKKVYEAESKRTGVYWNRRSYDPNDFDSSDPINQALTAASAALYGVAHAVIAALGFIPALGIIHTGTDRSFVYDIADLYKAEISIPAAFDTVAAAKGKPSAEVRRHVRDYVVSHRLMPRMVKDLKSLFDIPDDELVSDVELMLWSELEVIASGVNWSEEETLS
;
A
#
# COMPACT_ATOMS: atom_id res chain seq x y z
N MET A 1 -36.14 23.29 5.65
CA MET A 1 -34.82 23.91 5.43
C MET A 1 -34.21 23.16 4.25
N ALA A 2 -34.23 23.78 3.06
CA ALA A 2 -33.92 23.10 1.80
C ALA A 2 -32.42 22.81 1.71
N THR A 3 -32.07 21.54 1.50
CA THR A 3 -30.72 21.08 1.17
C THR A 3 -30.35 21.56 -0.24
N PRO A 4 -29.13 22.08 -0.48
CA PRO A 4 -28.73 22.50 -1.82
C PRO A 4 -28.66 21.28 -2.74
N HIS A 5 -29.49 21.27 -3.77
CA HIS A 5 -29.37 20.40 -4.93
C HIS A 5 -28.16 20.85 -5.75
N GLU A 6 -26.98 20.25 -5.54
CA GLU A 6 -26.05 20.04 -6.64
C GLU A 6 -26.33 18.64 -7.18
N VAL A 7 -26.90 18.59 -8.39
CA VAL A 7 -27.05 17.35 -9.16
C VAL A 7 -25.64 16.75 -9.31
N PRO A 8 -25.38 15.51 -8.83
CA PRO A 8 -24.10 14.86 -9.06
C PRO A 8 -23.80 14.88 -10.57
N ILE A 9 -22.57 15.23 -10.93
CA ILE A 9 -22.12 15.28 -12.32
C ILE A 9 -22.55 13.97 -13.01
N ALA A 10 -23.38 14.09 -14.05
CA ALA A 10 -23.79 12.94 -14.85
C ALA A 10 -22.53 12.23 -15.38
N ARG A 11 -22.35 10.98 -14.95
CA ARG A 11 -21.15 10.14 -15.17
C ARG A 11 -21.01 9.75 -16.64
N GLN A 12 -20.60 10.68 -17.50
CA GLN A 12 -20.23 10.38 -18.88
C GLN A 12 -18.74 10.65 -19.12
N ALA A 13 -18.12 9.62 -19.71
CA ALA A 13 -16.70 9.51 -20.09
C ALA A 13 -15.71 9.26 -18.94
N LEU A 14 -15.90 8.14 -18.24
CA LEU A 14 -14.77 7.42 -17.66
C LEU A 14 -13.83 7.01 -18.79
N ALA A 15 -12.55 7.35 -18.70
CA ALA A 15 -11.52 6.68 -19.49
C ALA A 15 -11.65 5.16 -19.28
N ARG A 16 -11.40 4.35 -20.32
CA ARG A 16 -11.46 2.89 -20.22
C ARG A 16 -10.61 2.45 -19.01
N VAL A 17 -11.16 1.54 -18.21
CA VAL A 17 -10.59 1.04 -16.94
C VAL A 17 -9.09 0.67 -17.04
N GLY A 18 -8.64 0.20 -18.20
CA GLY A 18 -7.25 -0.16 -18.48
C GLY A 18 -6.24 1.00 -18.57
N ASP A 19 -6.69 2.26 -18.68
CA ASP A 19 -5.82 3.43 -18.88
C ASP A 19 -5.60 4.25 -17.59
N ARG A 20 -6.12 3.82 -16.45
CA ARG A 20 -5.93 4.55 -15.18
C ARG A 20 -4.52 4.36 -14.63
N ILE A 21 -3.87 5.48 -14.32
CA ILE A 21 -2.62 5.52 -13.58
C ILE A 21 -2.90 5.03 -12.15
N SER A 22 -2.27 3.92 -11.74
CA SER A 22 -2.48 3.34 -10.41
C SER A 22 -2.07 4.30 -9.29
N PHE A 23 -0.95 5.02 -9.45
CA PHE A 23 -0.47 6.01 -8.48
C PHE A 23 0.11 7.23 -9.19
N LEU A 24 -0.31 8.42 -8.76
CA LEU A 24 0.39 9.66 -9.04
C LEU A 24 1.08 10.15 -7.78
N TYR A 25 2.36 10.51 -7.88
CA TYR A 25 3.09 11.17 -6.80
C TYR A 25 3.28 12.66 -7.10
N ALA A 26 2.94 13.52 -6.14
CA ALA A 26 3.12 14.97 -6.24
C ALA A 26 3.77 15.51 -4.95
N GLU A 27 4.77 16.37 -5.10
CA GLU A 27 5.48 17.00 -3.97
C GLU A 27 5.79 18.46 -4.29
N ARG A 28 6.01 19.28 -3.25
CA ARG A 28 6.42 20.69 -3.40
C ARG A 28 5.57 21.47 -4.41
N CYS A 29 4.26 21.22 -4.40
CA CYS A 29 3.32 21.73 -5.37
C CYS A 29 2.03 22.24 -4.70
N VAL A 30 1.22 22.96 -5.47
CA VAL A 30 -0.15 23.31 -5.10
C VAL A 30 -1.09 22.51 -5.98
N VAL A 31 -1.90 21.66 -5.35
CA VAL A 31 -2.96 20.88 -5.99
C VAL A 31 -4.27 21.64 -5.84
N ASN A 32 -4.84 22.06 -6.96
CA ASN A 32 -6.12 22.74 -7.02
C ASN A 32 -7.04 22.05 -8.04
N ARG A 33 -8.23 22.59 -8.24
CA ARG A 33 -9.24 22.12 -9.20
C ARG A 33 -9.42 23.16 -10.30
N ASP A 34 -9.54 22.69 -11.53
CA ASP A 34 -10.02 23.46 -12.68
C ASP A 34 -11.03 22.60 -13.46
N GLY A 35 -12.30 22.97 -13.42
CA GLY A 35 -13.40 22.15 -13.96
C GLY A 35 -13.43 20.75 -13.34
N ASN A 36 -13.31 19.71 -14.18
CA ASN A 36 -13.24 18.29 -13.75
C ASN A 36 -11.80 17.74 -13.70
N SER A 37 -10.82 18.63 -13.75
CA SER A 37 -9.40 18.28 -13.68
C SER A 37 -8.76 18.83 -12.41
N LEU A 38 -7.75 18.11 -11.95
CA LEU A 38 -6.78 18.62 -10.98
C LEU A 38 -5.79 19.51 -11.72
N THR A 39 -5.40 20.60 -11.07
CA THR A 39 -4.24 21.41 -11.44
C THR A 39 -3.13 21.16 -10.44
N ILE A 40 -1.98 20.72 -10.92
CA ILE A 40 -0.79 20.48 -10.10
C ILE A 40 0.24 21.52 -10.51
N MET A 41 0.44 22.53 -9.67
CA MET A 41 1.35 23.64 -9.93
C MET A 41 2.62 23.49 -9.11
N ASP A 42 3.77 23.44 -9.78
CA ASP A 42 5.09 23.51 -9.14
C ASP A 42 6.01 24.49 -9.88
N GLN A 43 7.30 24.51 -9.53
CA GLN A 43 8.29 25.41 -10.14
C GLN A 43 8.49 25.22 -11.66
N ARG A 44 8.05 24.10 -12.23
CA ARG A 44 8.13 23.76 -13.66
C ARG A 44 6.91 24.25 -14.44
N GLY A 45 5.83 24.61 -13.77
CA GLY A 45 4.58 25.05 -14.37
C GLY A 45 3.34 24.33 -13.81
N ILE A 46 2.27 24.32 -14.59
CA ILE A 46 0.98 23.75 -14.23
C ILE A 46 0.71 22.52 -15.12
N ALA A 47 0.42 21.39 -14.49
CA ALA A 47 -0.10 20.20 -15.16
C ALA A 47 -1.60 20.06 -14.89
N HIS A 48 -2.38 19.73 -15.93
CA HIS A 48 -3.80 19.42 -15.82
C HIS A 48 -4.00 17.90 -15.91
N LEU A 49 -4.74 17.33 -14.96
CA LEU A 49 -4.98 15.90 -14.89
C LEU A 49 -6.44 15.61 -14.57
N PRO A 50 -7.20 14.93 -15.44
CA PRO A 50 -8.54 14.46 -15.10
C PRO A 50 -8.50 13.53 -13.88
N ALA A 51 -9.30 13.84 -12.85
CA ALA A 51 -9.28 13.04 -11.61
C ALA A 51 -9.69 11.58 -11.84
N THR A 52 -10.50 11.32 -12.87
CA THR A 52 -10.92 9.97 -13.27
C THR A 52 -9.81 9.13 -13.90
N GLN A 53 -8.63 9.69 -14.18
CA GLN A 53 -7.50 8.92 -14.73
C GLN A 53 -6.57 8.35 -13.65
N ILE A 54 -6.78 8.69 -12.38
CA ILE A 54 -5.94 8.21 -11.27
C ILE A 54 -6.75 7.34 -10.31
N ALA A 55 -6.13 6.28 -9.81
CA ALA A 55 -6.71 5.48 -8.72
C ALA A 55 -6.29 6.05 -7.35
N ALA A 56 -5.03 6.48 -7.22
CA ALA A 56 -4.53 7.10 -6.00
C ALA A 56 -3.59 8.28 -6.25
N LEU A 57 -3.70 9.30 -5.40
CA LEU A 57 -2.81 10.46 -5.33
C LEU A 57 -1.98 10.41 -4.05
N LEU A 58 -0.67 10.25 -4.21
CA LEU A 58 0.31 10.29 -3.12
C LEU A 58 0.86 11.73 -2.98
N LEU A 59 0.52 12.38 -1.87
CA LEU A 59 0.92 13.75 -1.56
C LEU A 59 2.17 13.73 -0.67
N GLY A 60 3.31 14.12 -1.26
CA GLY A 60 4.59 14.24 -0.59
C GLY A 60 4.79 15.58 0.14
N PRO A 61 5.94 15.78 0.81
CA PRO A 61 6.24 16.99 1.56
C PRO A 61 6.19 18.27 0.72
N GLY A 62 5.78 19.38 1.36
CA GLY A 62 5.68 20.69 0.71
C GLY A 62 4.47 20.85 -0.21
N THR A 63 3.53 19.90 -0.18
CA THR A 63 2.29 19.96 -0.98
C THR A 63 1.19 20.71 -0.24
N LYS A 64 0.51 21.61 -0.95
CA LYS A 64 -0.74 22.24 -0.50
C LYS A 64 -1.87 21.72 -1.36
N ILE A 65 -3.00 21.34 -0.77
CA ILE A 65 -4.20 20.93 -1.51
C ILE A 65 -5.38 21.78 -1.09
N THR A 66 -6.15 22.27 -2.07
CA THR A 66 -7.36 23.06 -1.81
C THR A 66 -8.55 22.16 -1.49
N TYR A 67 -9.56 22.74 -0.84
CA TYR A 67 -10.85 22.06 -0.62
C TYR A 67 -11.45 21.56 -1.94
N ALA A 68 -11.46 22.39 -2.98
CA ALA A 68 -12.05 22.05 -4.28
C ALA A 68 -11.38 20.83 -4.94
N ALA A 69 -10.05 20.73 -4.83
CA ALA A 69 -9.32 19.54 -5.31
C ALA A 69 -9.69 18.30 -4.50
N MET A 70 -9.73 18.41 -3.17
CA MET A 70 -10.07 17.27 -2.30
C MET A 70 -11.51 16.78 -2.50
N SER A 71 -12.45 17.72 -2.71
CA SER A 71 -13.84 17.40 -3.07
C SER A 71 -13.90 16.64 -4.40
N LEU A 72 -13.21 17.10 -5.44
CA LEU A 72 -13.16 16.40 -6.74
C LEU A 72 -12.57 14.98 -6.60
N LEU A 73 -11.47 14.82 -5.86
CA LEU A 73 -10.86 13.51 -5.60
C LEU A 73 -11.85 12.57 -4.89
N GLY A 74 -12.55 13.09 -3.87
CA GLY A 74 -13.57 12.36 -3.14
C GLY A 74 -14.72 11.92 -4.04
N ASP A 75 -15.20 12.80 -4.91
CA ASP A 75 -16.30 12.51 -5.84
C ASP A 75 -15.92 11.48 -6.89
N ALA A 76 -14.71 11.60 -7.44
CA ALA A 76 -14.13 10.71 -8.44
C ALA A 76 -13.67 9.35 -7.87
N GLY A 77 -13.76 9.15 -6.55
CA GLY A 77 -13.35 7.90 -5.89
C GLY A 77 -11.84 7.67 -5.94
N VAL A 78 -11.04 8.74 -5.87
CA VAL A 78 -9.58 8.65 -5.86
C VAL A 78 -9.09 8.57 -4.42
N SER A 79 -8.28 7.55 -4.11
CA SER A 79 -7.66 7.47 -2.80
C SER A 79 -6.57 8.53 -2.66
N THR A 80 -6.58 9.30 -1.58
CA THR A 80 -5.56 10.33 -1.32
C THR A 80 -4.73 9.90 -0.13
N VAL A 81 -3.40 9.84 -0.28
CA VAL A 81 -2.50 9.37 0.78
C VAL A 81 -1.40 10.39 1.02
N TRP A 82 -1.28 10.87 2.25
CA TRP A 82 -0.19 11.73 2.68
C TRP A 82 1.02 10.88 3.06
N VAL A 83 2.10 11.12 2.36
CA VAL A 83 3.33 10.33 2.45
C VAL A 83 4.56 11.20 2.69
N GLY A 84 5.64 10.58 3.13
CA GLY A 84 6.97 11.20 3.09
C GLY A 84 7.49 11.28 1.66
N GLU A 85 8.70 11.82 1.52
CA GLU A 85 9.37 11.95 0.22
C GLU A 85 9.38 10.60 -0.53
N ARG A 86 8.77 10.58 -1.72
CA ARG A 86 8.59 9.41 -2.59
C ARG A 86 7.99 8.17 -1.91
N GLY A 87 7.09 8.37 -0.95
CA GLY A 87 6.33 7.25 -0.35
C GLY A 87 7.02 6.51 0.79
N VAL A 88 8.26 6.87 1.15
CA VAL A 88 9.03 6.15 2.20
C VAL A 88 8.50 6.37 3.62
N ARG A 89 7.45 7.16 3.79
CA ARG A 89 6.67 7.23 5.03
C ARG A 89 5.20 7.29 4.67
N TYR A 90 4.38 6.77 5.55
CA TYR A 90 2.94 6.94 5.52
C TYR A 90 2.55 7.81 6.72
N TYR A 91 1.63 8.76 6.52
CA TYR A 91 1.10 9.63 7.58
C TYR A 91 -0.40 9.45 7.76
N ALA A 92 -1.17 9.62 6.69
CA ALA A 92 -2.62 9.55 6.71
C ALA A 92 -3.15 9.19 5.32
N HIS A 93 -4.38 8.68 5.23
CA HIS A 93 -5.10 8.53 3.98
C HIS A 93 -6.55 9.00 4.11
N GLY A 94 -7.16 9.29 2.97
CA GLY A 94 -8.58 9.57 2.83
C GLY A 94 -9.39 8.28 2.72
N ARG A 95 -10.28 8.22 1.73
CA ARG A 95 -11.19 7.07 1.53
C ARG A 95 -10.58 6.02 0.59
N PRO A 96 -11.09 4.77 0.62
CA PRO A 96 -10.76 3.74 -0.37
C PRO A 96 -11.08 4.17 -1.81
N PRO A 97 -10.40 3.58 -2.82
CA PRO A 97 -10.67 3.85 -4.22
C PRO A 97 -12.09 3.40 -4.61
N ALA A 98 -12.67 4.07 -5.61
CA ALA A 98 -14.00 3.83 -6.16
C ALA A 98 -15.15 3.83 -5.12
N LYS A 99 -14.92 4.35 -3.90
CA LYS A 99 -15.87 4.30 -2.78
C LYS A 99 -16.30 2.87 -2.42
N SER A 100 -15.41 1.88 -2.67
CA SER A 100 -15.69 0.45 -2.52
C SER A 100 -15.22 -0.12 -1.17
N SER A 101 -16.00 -1.05 -0.60
CA SER A 101 -15.60 -1.91 0.52
C SER A 101 -14.96 -3.23 0.06
N ARG A 102 -14.96 -3.52 -1.25
CA ARG A 102 -14.66 -4.83 -1.82
C ARG A 102 -13.33 -5.42 -1.35
N MET A 103 -12.25 -4.64 -1.37
CA MET A 103 -10.92 -5.10 -0.95
C MET A 103 -10.88 -5.44 0.54
N ALA A 104 -11.59 -4.66 1.36
CA ALA A 104 -11.71 -4.94 2.79
C ALA A 104 -12.51 -6.23 3.06
N GLU A 105 -13.59 -6.47 2.31
CA GLU A 105 -14.40 -7.69 2.41
C GLU A 105 -13.63 -8.93 2.00
N ILE A 106 -12.95 -8.91 0.83
CA ILE A 106 -12.10 -10.01 0.37
C ILE A 106 -11.00 -10.31 1.41
N GLN A 107 -10.36 -9.27 1.94
CA GLN A 107 -9.33 -9.45 2.95
C GLN A 107 -9.89 -10.02 4.25
N ALA A 108 -11.04 -9.51 4.72
CA ALA A 108 -11.70 -10.01 5.92
C ALA A 108 -12.08 -11.49 5.77
N GLU A 109 -12.58 -11.89 4.59
CA GLU A 109 -12.88 -13.28 4.29
C GLU A 109 -11.61 -14.15 4.39
N VAL A 110 -10.52 -13.76 3.74
CA VAL A 110 -9.25 -14.52 3.80
C VAL A 110 -8.71 -14.61 5.22
N VAL A 111 -8.74 -13.53 6.00
CA VAL A 111 -8.16 -13.48 7.36
C VAL A 111 -8.99 -14.27 8.37
N THR A 112 -10.30 -14.32 8.22
CA THR A 112 -11.22 -15.02 9.15
C THR A 112 -11.40 -16.50 8.83
N HIS A 113 -11.05 -16.95 7.62
CA HIS A 113 -11.07 -18.36 7.23
C HIS A 113 -9.69 -19.01 7.37
N GLN A 114 -9.52 -19.93 8.34
CA GLN A 114 -8.22 -20.54 8.64
C GLN A 114 -7.50 -21.16 7.44
N ARG A 115 -8.22 -21.89 6.58
CA ARG A 115 -7.64 -22.53 5.38
C ARG A 115 -7.17 -21.47 4.36
N LYS A 116 -8.04 -20.52 4.01
CA LYS A 116 -7.71 -19.42 3.09
C LYS A 116 -6.53 -18.60 3.59
N ARG A 117 -6.50 -18.29 4.89
CA ARG A 117 -5.39 -17.58 5.52
C ARG A 117 -4.06 -18.34 5.41
N LEU A 118 -4.06 -19.64 5.69
CA LEU A 118 -2.87 -20.49 5.57
C LEU A 118 -2.40 -20.60 4.11
N ASP A 119 -3.31 -20.74 3.16
CA ASP A 119 -2.99 -20.82 1.75
C ASP A 119 -2.41 -19.49 1.22
N CYS A 120 -2.98 -18.36 1.63
CA CYS A 120 -2.41 -17.03 1.36
C CYS A 120 -1.02 -16.90 1.97
N ALA A 121 -0.82 -17.30 3.23
CA ALA A 121 0.49 -17.29 3.87
C ALA A 121 1.51 -18.14 3.09
N ARG A 122 1.14 -19.33 2.62
CA ARG A 122 2.02 -20.17 1.80
C ARG A 122 2.42 -19.48 0.51
N ARG A 123 1.49 -18.84 -0.21
CA ARG A 123 1.79 -18.04 -1.41
C ARG A 123 2.77 -16.91 -1.09
N MET A 124 2.56 -16.19 0.01
CA MET A 124 3.49 -15.14 0.48
C MET A 124 4.89 -15.71 0.75
N TYR A 125 4.99 -16.87 1.40
CA TYR A 125 6.27 -17.53 1.63
C TYR A 125 6.92 -18.05 0.33
N SER A 126 6.16 -18.56 -0.64
CA SER A 126 6.68 -18.93 -1.97
C SER A 126 7.33 -17.74 -2.67
N MET A 127 6.72 -16.54 -2.58
CA MET A 127 7.30 -15.32 -3.16
C MET A 127 8.63 -14.95 -2.51
N ARG A 128 8.72 -15.08 -1.18
CA ARG A 128 9.97 -14.86 -0.44
C ARG A 128 11.00 -15.94 -0.76
N PHE A 129 10.54 -17.15 -1.05
CA PHE A 129 11.31 -18.37 -1.16
C PHE A 129 11.28 -19.01 -2.56
N PRO A 130 11.76 -18.32 -3.62
CA PRO A 130 11.80 -18.91 -4.96
C PRO A 130 12.57 -20.24 -4.97
N GLY A 131 11.95 -21.26 -5.58
CA GLY A 131 12.51 -22.60 -5.74
C GLY A 131 12.24 -23.58 -4.60
N GLU A 132 11.57 -23.17 -3.51
CA GLU A 132 11.16 -24.06 -2.43
C GLU A 132 9.66 -24.40 -2.53
N ASP A 133 9.33 -25.69 -2.42
CA ASP A 133 7.94 -26.11 -2.24
C ASP A 133 7.51 -25.91 -0.78
N VAL A 134 6.57 -25.00 -0.58
CA VAL A 134 5.99 -24.66 0.73
C VAL A 134 4.52 -25.05 0.84
N SER A 135 3.95 -25.69 -0.18
CA SER A 135 2.52 -26.00 -0.30
C SER A 135 2.00 -26.88 0.85
N GLY A 136 2.81 -27.82 1.32
CA GLY A 136 2.47 -28.71 2.43
C GLY A 136 2.83 -28.19 3.84
N LEU A 137 3.50 -27.03 3.95
CA LEU A 137 4.04 -26.58 5.23
C LEU A 137 2.97 -25.95 6.12
N THR A 138 3.12 -26.14 7.44
CA THR A 138 2.34 -25.46 8.48
C THR A 138 2.91 -24.07 8.78
N MET A 139 2.11 -23.17 9.39
CA MET A 139 2.59 -21.85 9.80
C MET A 139 3.84 -21.89 10.70
N ALA A 140 3.94 -22.87 11.60
CA ALA A 140 5.10 -23.02 12.48
C ALA A 140 6.37 -23.35 11.69
N GLN A 141 6.26 -24.27 10.71
CA GLN A 141 7.37 -24.64 9.84
C GLN A 141 7.78 -23.48 8.92
N LEU A 142 6.81 -22.73 8.39
CA LEU A 142 7.07 -21.55 7.56
C LEU A 142 7.89 -20.49 8.35
N ARG A 143 7.45 -20.15 9.56
CA ARG A 143 8.17 -19.20 10.44
C ARG A 143 9.57 -19.70 10.81
N GLY A 144 9.72 -21.00 11.09
CA GLY A 144 11.02 -21.59 11.46
C GLY A 144 12.09 -21.46 10.37
N ARG A 145 11.68 -21.41 9.09
CA ARG A 145 12.59 -21.26 7.94
C ARG A 145 13.06 -19.83 7.71
N GLU A 146 12.28 -18.84 8.15
CA GLU A 146 12.53 -17.43 7.84
C GLU A 146 13.86 -16.92 8.40
N GLY A 147 14.17 -17.24 9.65
CA GLY A 147 15.39 -16.74 10.32
C GLY A 147 16.68 -17.17 9.62
N ALA A 148 16.77 -18.45 9.24
CA ALA A 148 17.94 -18.99 8.56
C ALA A 148 18.15 -18.33 7.19
N ARG A 149 17.07 -18.03 6.46
CA ARG A 149 17.16 -17.36 5.17
C ARG A 149 17.58 -15.91 5.30
N MET A 150 16.98 -15.18 6.24
CA MET A 150 17.33 -13.78 6.46
C MET A 150 18.80 -13.65 6.84
N LYS A 151 19.34 -14.59 7.63
CA LYS A 151 20.76 -14.67 7.93
C LYS A 151 21.62 -14.83 6.67
N LYS A 152 21.27 -15.72 5.75
CA LYS A 152 21.98 -15.88 4.46
C LYS A 152 21.98 -14.60 3.63
N VAL A 153 20.86 -13.87 3.60
CA VAL A 153 20.77 -12.57 2.91
C VAL A 153 21.74 -11.56 3.55
N TYR A 154 21.73 -11.43 4.87
CA TYR A 154 22.66 -10.54 5.56
C TYR A 154 24.14 -10.93 5.35
N GLU A 155 24.46 -12.23 5.36
CA GLU A 155 25.82 -12.72 5.09
C GLU A 155 26.26 -12.41 3.64
N ALA A 156 25.34 -12.53 2.67
CA ALA A 156 25.62 -12.20 1.28
C ALA A 156 25.87 -10.70 1.10
N GLU A 157 25.04 -9.85 1.70
CA GLU A 157 25.19 -8.39 1.63
C GLU A 157 26.44 -7.88 2.37
N SER A 158 26.76 -8.50 3.51
CA SER A 158 28.00 -8.27 4.25
C SER A 158 29.23 -8.58 3.38
N LYS A 159 29.25 -9.74 2.71
CA LYS A 159 30.33 -10.10 1.77
C LYS A 159 30.40 -9.18 0.56
N ARG A 160 29.24 -8.79 0.00
CA ARG A 160 29.15 -7.94 -1.19
C ARG A 160 29.71 -6.54 -0.94
N THR A 161 29.46 -5.99 0.24
CA THR A 161 29.77 -4.59 0.56
C THR A 161 30.99 -4.41 1.45
N GLY A 162 31.48 -5.50 2.09
CA GLY A 162 32.54 -5.45 3.09
C GLY A 162 32.08 -4.91 4.46
N VAL A 163 30.78 -4.61 4.62
CA VAL A 163 30.23 -4.12 5.90
C VAL A 163 30.04 -5.31 6.84
N TYR A 164 30.76 -5.31 7.95
CA TYR A 164 30.64 -6.36 8.96
C TYR A 164 29.21 -6.45 9.52
N TRP A 165 28.69 -7.67 9.58
CA TRP A 165 27.41 -7.98 10.20
C TRP A 165 27.51 -9.32 10.93
N ASN A 166 26.97 -9.37 12.16
CA ASN A 166 26.94 -10.59 12.97
C ASN A 166 25.49 -10.99 13.32
N ARG A 167 24.73 -10.05 13.89
CA ARG A 167 23.35 -10.29 14.29
C ARG A 167 22.48 -9.06 14.09
N ARG A 168 21.18 -9.30 13.93
CA ARG A 168 20.18 -8.25 14.05
C ARG A 168 20.00 -7.90 15.53
N SER A 169 20.20 -6.64 15.88
CA SER A 169 20.03 -6.10 17.23
C SER A 169 19.31 -4.76 17.11
N TYR A 170 18.27 -4.56 17.90
CA TYR A 170 17.62 -3.25 18.02
C TYR A 170 17.02 -3.13 19.42
N ASP A 171 17.14 -1.96 20.03
CA ASP A 171 16.40 -1.58 21.23
C ASP A 171 15.27 -0.63 20.81
N PRO A 172 13.98 -0.98 21.03
CA PRO A 172 12.86 -0.09 20.76
C PRO A 172 12.93 1.26 21.50
N ASN A 173 13.60 1.31 22.65
CA ASN A 173 13.67 2.47 23.53
C ASN A 173 14.96 3.29 23.36
N ASP A 174 15.98 2.72 22.70
CA ASP A 174 17.26 3.38 22.44
C ASP A 174 17.80 3.03 21.04
N PHE A 175 17.46 3.86 20.06
CA PHE A 175 17.88 3.66 18.67
C PHE A 175 19.40 3.77 18.49
N ASP A 176 20.05 4.65 19.26
CA ASP A 176 21.47 4.97 19.09
C ASP A 176 22.39 3.92 19.73
N SER A 177 21.85 3.06 20.60
CA SER A 177 22.56 1.91 21.20
C SER A 177 23.05 0.86 20.20
N SER A 178 22.49 0.83 18.99
CA SER A 178 22.78 -0.19 17.98
C SER A 178 23.94 0.21 17.07
N ASP A 179 24.66 -0.78 16.53
CA ASP A 179 25.72 -0.51 15.54
C ASP A 179 25.17 0.16 14.26
N PRO A 180 26.02 0.83 13.46
CA PRO A 180 25.57 1.59 12.29
C PRO A 180 24.75 0.78 11.28
N ILE A 181 25.08 -0.50 11.08
CA ILE A 181 24.33 -1.37 10.16
C ILE A 181 22.96 -1.72 10.70
N ASN A 182 22.82 -1.97 12.00
CA ASN A 182 21.52 -2.21 12.61
C ASN A 182 20.63 -0.96 12.62
N GLN A 183 21.20 0.22 12.86
CA GLN A 183 20.47 1.49 12.70
C GLN A 183 19.99 1.67 11.26
N ALA A 184 20.87 1.43 10.29
CA ALA A 184 20.55 1.51 8.87
C ALA A 184 19.42 0.55 8.48
N LEU A 185 19.50 -0.72 8.90
CA LEU A 185 18.47 -1.73 8.65
C LEU A 185 17.11 -1.38 9.27
N THR A 186 17.09 -0.77 10.46
CA THR A 186 15.87 -0.30 11.11
C THR A 186 15.24 0.84 10.30
N ALA A 187 16.03 1.85 9.94
CA ALA A 187 15.56 2.97 9.14
C ALA A 187 15.09 2.53 7.74
N ALA A 188 15.79 1.57 7.12
CA ALA A 188 15.43 1.06 5.80
C ALA A 188 14.14 0.24 5.82
N SER A 189 13.96 -0.58 6.86
CA SER A 189 12.72 -1.34 7.06
C SER A 189 11.54 -0.39 7.30
N ALA A 190 11.71 0.62 8.16
CA ALA A 190 10.67 1.62 8.39
C ALA A 190 10.30 2.38 7.09
N ALA A 191 11.28 2.67 6.23
CA ALA A 191 11.04 3.28 4.93
C ALA A 191 10.19 2.38 4.01
N LEU A 192 10.53 1.09 3.93
CA LEU A 192 9.78 0.11 3.16
C LEU A 192 8.35 -0.09 3.71
N TYR A 193 8.19 -0.06 5.04
CA TYR A 193 6.87 -0.13 5.68
C TYR A 193 5.99 1.06 5.27
N GLY A 194 6.56 2.26 5.15
CA GLY A 194 5.84 3.42 4.64
C GLY A 194 5.29 3.21 3.21
N VAL A 195 6.11 2.64 2.33
CA VAL A 195 5.73 2.34 0.94
C VAL A 195 4.60 1.30 0.90
N ALA A 196 4.77 0.18 1.62
CA ALA A 196 3.76 -0.86 1.68
C ALA A 196 2.43 -0.34 2.24
N HIS A 197 2.47 0.46 3.31
CA HIS A 197 1.27 1.06 3.91
C HIS A 197 0.56 1.96 2.90
N ALA A 198 1.29 2.81 2.18
CA ALA A 198 0.70 3.68 1.16
C ALA A 198 -0.01 2.88 0.06
N VAL A 199 0.57 1.77 -0.41
CA VAL A 199 -0.06 0.89 -1.41
C VAL A 199 -1.29 0.19 -0.85
N ILE A 200 -1.20 -0.39 0.35
CA ILE A 200 -2.32 -1.06 1.04
C ILE A 200 -3.52 -0.12 1.18
N ALA A 201 -3.29 1.08 1.72
CA ALA A 201 -4.33 2.08 1.93
C ALA A 201 -4.93 2.57 0.60
N ALA A 202 -4.08 2.82 -0.39
CA ALA A 202 -4.51 3.29 -1.70
C ALA A 202 -5.39 2.30 -2.46
N LEU A 203 -5.22 1.00 -2.23
CA LEU A 203 -6.06 -0.05 -2.82
C LEU A 203 -7.33 -0.32 -1.99
N GLY A 204 -7.44 0.20 -0.77
CA GLY A 204 -8.60 -0.04 0.10
C GLY A 204 -8.52 -1.32 0.95
N PHE A 205 -7.33 -1.92 1.08
CA PHE A 205 -7.09 -2.96 2.07
C PHE A 205 -7.00 -2.34 3.48
N ILE A 206 -7.28 -3.14 4.51
CA ILE A 206 -7.20 -2.77 5.92
C ILE A 206 -5.80 -3.09 6.49
N PRO A 207 -4.99 -2.08 6.88
CA PRO A 207 -3.63 -2.29 7.38
C PRO A 207 -3.52 -3.19 8.64
N ALA A 208 -4.57 -3.24 9.44
CA ALA A 208 -4.61 -4.01 10.68
C ALA A 208 -4.87 -5.52 10.48
N LEU A 209 -5.44 -5.92 9.35
CA LEU A 209 -5.86 -7.31 9.10
C LEU A 209 -4.74 -8.12 8.44
N GLY A 210 -3.75 -8.53 9.24
CA GLY A 210 -2.61 -9.32 8.77
C GLY A 210 -2.93 -10.80 8.50
N ILE A 211 -2.23 -11.36 7.51
CA ILE A 211 -2.15 -12.79 7.19
C ILE A 211 -1.19 -13.50 8.15
N ILE A 212 0.05 -13.01 8.30
CA ILE A 212 1.10 -13.65 9.11
C ILE A 212 1.21 -12.96 10.47
N HIS A 213 1.35 -11.64 10.48
CA HIS A 213 1.40 -10.83 11.69
C HIS A 213 -0.02 -10.53 12.23
N THR A 214 -0.13 -10.34 13.54
CA THR A 214 -1.38 -9.96 14.23
C THR A 214 -1.10 -9.05 15.42
N GLY A 215 -2.13 -8.38 15.93
CA GLY A 215 -2.08 -7.65 17.21
C GLY A 215 -1.73 -6.17 17.13
N THR A 216 -1.46 -5.64 15.92
CA THR A 216 -1.20 -4.20 15.72
C THR A 216 -1.99 -3.65 14.54
N ASP A 217 -2.15 -2.32 14.51
CA ASP A 217 -2.77 -1.55 13.44
C ASP A 217 -2.03 -1.63 12.09
N ARG A 218 -0.82 -2.22 12.07
CA ARG A 218 0.07 -2.31 10.92
C ARG A 218 0.45 -3.75 10.58
N SER A 219 -0.28 -4.74 11.10
CA SER A 219 0.05 -6.15 10.91
C SER A 219 0.21 -6.53 9.43
N PHE A 220 -0.74 -6.12 8.57
CA PHE A 220 -0.67 -6.41 7.14
C PHE A 220 0.42 -5.61 6.42
N VAL A 221 0.81 -4.45 6.95
CA VAL A 221 1.93 -3.65 6.43
C VAL A 221 3.24 -4.44 6.57
N TYR A 222 3.46 -5.09 7.72
CA TYR A 222 4.64 -5.93 7.92
C TYR A 222 4.63 -7.13 6.98
N ASP A 223 3.49 -7.80 6.85
CA ASP A 223 3.32 -8.95 5.96
C ASP A 223 3.75 -8.64 4.52
N ILE A 224 3.23 -7.54 3.96
CA ILE A 224 3.51 -7.16 2.57
C ILE A 224 4.93 -6.61 2.42
N ALA A 225 5.43 -5.80 3.36
CA ALA A 225 6.77 -5.28 3.26
C ALA A 225 7.85 -6.36 3.35
N ASP A 226 7.64 -7.39 4.18
CA ASP A 226 8.59 -8.49 4.37
C ASP A 226 8.79 -9.35 3.11
N LEU A 227 7.89 -9.24 2.11
CA LEU A 227 8.07 -9.84 0.79
C LEU A 227 9.27 -9.26 0.04
N TYR A 228 9.64 -8.00 0.30
CA TYR A 228 10.59 -7.26 -0.53
C TYR A 228 11.87 -6.84 0.21
N LYS A 229 12.01 -7.14 1.51
CA LYS A 229 13.18 -6.69 2.31
C LYS A 229 14.51 -7.13 1.74
N ALA A 230 14.60 -8.37 1.26
CA ALA A 230 15.82 -8.92 0.70
C ALA A 230 16.27 -8.22 -0.59
N GLU A 231 15.33 -7.66 -1.36
CA GLU A 231 15.61 -6.98 -2.63
C GLU A 231 15.78 -5.46 -2.44
N ILE A 232 15.17 -4.88 -1.40
CA ILE A 232 15.02 -3.42 -1.26
C ILE A 232 15.72 -2.88 -0.02
N SER A 233 15.18 -3.13 1.16
CA SER A 233 15.62 -2.43 2.37
C SER A 233 16.94 -2.95 2.92
N ILE A 234 17.23 -4.24 2.77
CA ILE A 234 18.49 -4.82 3.23
C ILE A 234 19.66 -4.33 2.35
N PRO A 235 19.66 -4.51 1.01
CA PRO A 235 20.75 -4.00 0.18
C PRO A 235 20.98 -2.50 0.36
N ALA A 236 19.90 -1.70 0.38
CA ALA A 236 19.99 -0.26 0.59
C ALA A 236 20.66 0.12 1.93
N ALA A 237 20.42 -0.63 3.01
CA ALA A 237 21.07 -0.40 4.29
C ALA A 237 22.58 -0.68 4.23
N PHE A 238 22.97 -1.81 3.63
CA PHE A 238 24.38 -2.17 3.47
C PHE A 238 25.12 -1.20 2.56
N ASP A 239 24.56 -0.84 1.40
CA ASP A 239 25.14 0.14 0.49
C ASP A 239 25.29 1.52 1.14
N THR A 240 24.30 1.92 1.95
CA THR A 240 24.42 3.18 2.70
C THR A 240 25.59 3.16 3.67
N VAL A 241 25.75 2.09 4.45
CA VAL A 241 26.84 2.01 5.43
C VAL A 241 28.20 1.88 4.76
N ALA A 242 28.27 1.16 3.63
CA ALA A 242 29.49 1.07 2.83
C ALA A 242 29.90 2.44 2.24
N ALA A 243 28.93 3.25 1.81
CA ALA A 243 29.17 4.58 1.25
C ALA A 243 29.40 5.66 2.33
N ALA A 244 28.73 5.57 3.48
CA ALA A 244 28.73 6.61 4.50
C ALA A 244 29.81 6.38 5.57
N LYS A 245 30.82 7.25 5.61
CA LYS A 245 31.73 7.38 6.76
C LYS A 245 31.06 8.07 7.96
N GLY A 246 29.96 7.49 8.49
CA GLY A 246 29.55 7.74 9.89
C GLY A 246 28.20 8.42 10.20
N LYS A 247 27.24 8.62 9.28
CA LYS A 247 25.86 9.05 9.62
C LYS A 247 24.77 8.43 8.72
N PRO A 248 24.19 7.26 9.08
CA PRO A 248 23.44 6.43 8.12
C PRO A 248 21.97 6.84 7.83
N SER A 249 21.28 7.48 8.77
CA SER A 249 19.81 7.41 8.80
C SER A 249 19.06 8.21 7.71
N ALA A 250 19.57 9.38 7.31
CA ALA A 250 18.97 10.17 6.23
C ALA A 250 19.32 9.60 4.84
N GLU A 251 20.57 9.16 4.66
CA GLU A 251 21.03 8.56 3.42
C GLU A 251 20.39 7.20 3.15
N VAL A 252 20.07 6.42 4.21
CA VAL A 252 19.36 5.14 4.05
C VAL A 252 18.02 5.33 3.37
N ARG A 253 17.25 6.34 3.78
CA ARG A 253 15.92 6.58 3.17
C ARG A 253 16.04 6.94 1.71
N ARG A 254 17.11 7.67 1.35
CA ARG A 254 17.42 8.01 -0.04
C ARG A 254 17.74 6.76 -0.86
N HIS A 255 18.60 5.87 -0.36
CA HIS A 255 18.88 4.62 -1.06
C HIS A 255 17.65 3.72 -1.18
N VAL A 256 16.84 3.55 -0.12
CA VAL A 256 15.59 2.77 -0.21
C VAL A 256 14.68 3.33 -1.29
N ARG A 257 14.53 4.66 -1.36
CA ARG A 257 13.77 5.33 -2.41
C ARG A 257 14.30 5.00 -3.81
N ASP A 258 15.61 5.05 -3.99
CA ASP A 258 16.23 4.78 -5.29
C ASP A 258 16.00 3.30 -5.70
N TYR A 259 16.05 2.37 -4.74
CA TYR A 259 15.67 0.96 -4.95
C TYR A 259 14.19 0.78 -5.29
N VAL A 260 13.28 1.45 -4.57
CA VAL A 260 11.82 1.42 -4.83
C VAL A 260 11.52 1.84 -6.27
N VAL A 261 12.20 2.89 -6.75
CA VAL A 261 12.04 3.39 -8.12
C VAL A 261 12.65 2.43 -9.13
N SER A 262 13.90 2.01 -8.94
CA SER A 262 14.61 1.16 -9.90
C SER A 262 13.94 -0.21 -10.08
N HIS A 263 13.32 -0.75 -9.03
CA HIS A 263 12.60 -2.02 -9.05
C HIS A 263 11.12 -1.88 -9.43
N ARG A 264 10.63 -0.65 -9.69
CA ARG A 264 9.20 -0.36 -9.92
C ARG A 264 8.31 -1.03 -8.86
N LEU A 265 8.68 -0.86 -7.59
CA LEU A 265 8.15 -1.67 -6.50
C LEU A 265 6.64 -1.46 -6.26
N MET A 266 6.13 -0.23 -6.33
CA MET A 266 4.71 0.05 -6.09
C MET A 266 3.80 -0.68 -7.10
N PRO A 267 4.01 -0.60 -8.43
CA PRO A 267 3.28 -1.41 -9.40
C PRO A 267 3.37 -2.92 -9.14
N ARG A 268 4.55 -3.42 -8.76
CA ARG A 268 4.73 -4.84 -8.39
C ARG A 268 3.89 -5.21 -7.17
N MET A 269 3.88 -4.38 -6.12
CA MET A 269 3.05 -4.58 -4.93
C MET A 269 1.56 -4.68 -5.26
N VAL A 270 1.06 -3.87 -6.20
CA VAL A 270 -0.35 -3.98 -6.65
C VAL A 270 -0.61 -5.32 -7.31
N LYS A 271 0.24 -5.73 -8.25
CA LYS A 271 0.10 -7.03 -8.94
C LYS A 271 0.15 -8.18 -7.95
N ASP A 272 1.07 -8.12 -7.01
CA ASP A 272 1.28 -9.16 -6.01
C ASP A 272 0.09 -9.22 -5.03
N LEU A 273 -0.43 -8.08 -4.56
CA LEU A 273 -1.65 -8.03 -3.74
C LEU A 273 -2.86 -8.61 -4.48
N LYS A 274 -3.06 -8.24 -5.74
CA LYS A 274 -4.13 -8.83 -6.56
C LYS A 274 -4.00 -10.34 -6.66
N SER A 275 -2.80 -10.85 -6.95
CA SER A 275 -2.54 -12.28 -7.05
C SER A 275 -2.70 -13.01 -5.71
N LEU A 276 -2.34 -12.40 -4.59
CA LEU A 276 -2.47 -13.02 -3.26
C LEU A 276 -3.92 -13.20 -2.83
N PHE A 277 -4.81 -12.31 -3.26
CA PHE A 277 -6.23 -12.30 -2.92
C PHE A 277 -7.13 -12.73 -4.09
N ASP A 278 -6.55 -13.26 -5.17
CA ASP A 278 -7.27 -13.71 -6.37
C ASP A 278 -8.20 -12.64 -6.98
N ILE A 279 -7.73 -11.39 -7.01
CA ILE A 279 -8.47 -10.22 -7.53
C ILE A 279 -8.20 -10.03 -9.04
N PRO A 280 -9.23 -10.04 -9.89
CA PRO A 280 -9.18 -9.65 -11.30
C PRO A 280 -8.52 -8.29 -11.57
N ASP A 281 -7.92 -8.14 -12.75
CA ASP A 281 -7.13 -6.95 -13.05
C ASP A 281 -7.97 -5.68 -13.24
N ASP A 282 -9.22 -5.82 -13.67
CA ASP A 282 -10.20 -4.77 -13.92
C ASP A 282 -10.96 -4.30 -12.66
N GLU A 283 -10.82 -5.01 -11.53
CA GLU A 283 -11.66 -4.80 -10.34
C GLU A 283 -11.31 -3.55 -9.51
N LEU A 284 -10.13 -2.93 -9.70
CA LEU A 284 -9.73 -1.73 -8.94
C LEU A 284 -10.51 -0.45 -9.31
N VAL A 285 -11.40 -0.51 -10.29
CA VAL A 285 -11.94 0.68 -10.97
C VAL A 285 -13.46 0.59 -11.23
N SER A 286 -14.15 -0.45 -10.74
CA SER A 286 -15.59 -0.58 -10.93
C SER A 286 -16.37 0.42 -10.06
N ASP A 287 -17.37 1.08 -10.64
CA ASP A 287 -18.35 1.87 -9.89
C ASP A 287 -19.14 0.91 -8.97
N VAL A 288 -19.25 1.26 -7.69
CA VAL A 288 -19.98 0.45 -6.70
C VAL A 288 -21.36 1.05 -6.44
N GLU A 289 -22.38 0.19 -6.42
CA GLU A 289 -23.74 0.50 -5.99
C GLU A 289 -23.94 0.08 -4.53
N LEU A 290 -24.69 0.89 -3.76
CA LEU A 290 -25.01 0.56 -2.37
C LEU A 290 -26.04 -0.57 -2.34
N MET A 291 -25.72 -1.63 -1.61
CA MET A 291 -26.56 -2.81 -1.47
C MET A 291 -26.94 -3.05 0.00
N LEU A 292 -28.07 -3.71 0.22
CA LEU A 292 -28.56 -4.23 1.49
C LEU A 292 -28.14 -5.69 1.64
N TRP A 293 -27.68 -6.04 2.83
CA TRP A 293 -27.35 -7.41 3.19
C TRP A 293 -28.64 -8.20 3.48
N SER A 294 -28.75 -9.42 2.94
CA SER A 294 -29.75 -10.41 3.29
C SER A 294 -29.10 -11.80 3.40
N GLU A 295 -29.71 -12.69 4.18
CA GLU A 295 -29.21 -14.04 4.45
C GLU A 295 -29.18 -14.92 3.19
N LEU A 296 -29.98 -14.59 2.17
CA LEU A 296 -30.12 -15.37 0.94
C LEU A 296 -29.45 -14.72 -0.27
N GLU A 297 -29.43 -13.38 -0.35
CA GLU A 297 -28.81 -12.63 -1.46
C GLU A 297 -28.52 -11.16 -1.09
N VAL A 298 -27.74 -10.47 -1.93
CA VAL A 298 -27.43 -9.05 -1.78
C VAL A 298 -28.47 -8.24 -2.58
N ILE A 299 -29.22 -7.36 -1.92
CA ILE A 299 -30.37 -6.65 -2.51
C ILE A 299 -30.01 -5.19 -2.78
N ALA A 300 -30.48 -4.57 -3.88
CA ALA A 300 -30.20 -3.15 -4.13
C ALA A 300 -30.78 -2.24 -3.04
N SER A 301 -30.02 -1.24 -2.57
CA SER A 301 -30.55 -0.24 -1.63
C SER A 301 -31.42 0.80 -2.35
N GLY A 302 -32.47 1.29 -1.68
CA GLY A 302 -33.35 2.34 -2.21
C GLY A 302 -34.72 1.89 -2.71
N VAL A 303 -35.06 0.60 -2.54
CA VAL A 303 -36.42 0.09 -2.77
C VAL A 303 -37.25 0.24 -1.48
N ASN A 304 -38.45 0.81 -1.58
CA ASN A 304 -39.39 0.87 -0.45
C ASN A 304 -40.17 -0.46 -0.37
N TRP A 305 -39.89 -1.25 0.66
CA TRP A 305 -40.46 -2.59 0.86
C TRP A 305 -41.90 -2.58 1.42
N SER A 306 -42.50 -1.40 1.65
CA SER A 306 -43.84 -1.31 2.23
C SER A 306 -44.98 -1.75 1.29
N GLU A 307 -44.72 -1.99 -0.01
CA GLU A 307 -45.77 -2.37 -0.98
C GLU A 307 -45.88 -3.89 -1.20
N GLU A 308 -44.89 -4.71 -0.82
CA GLU A 308 -44.94 -6.17 -1.02
C GLU A 308 -45.65 -6.95 0.10
N GLU A 309 -45.95 -6.34 1.24
CA GLU A 309 -46.73 -6.97 2.32
C GLU A 309 -48.25 -7.05 2.05
N THR A 310 -48.73 -6.66 0.86
CA THR A 310 -50.17 -6.66 0.50
C THR A 310 -50.59 -7.65 -0.57
N LEU A 311 -49.80 -8.69 -0.85
CA LEU A 311 -50.28 -9.84 -1.62
C LEU A 311 -49.92 -11.15 -0.91
N SER A 312 -50.91 -11.62 -0.15
CA SER A 312 -51.07 -13.00 0.36
C SER A 312 -50.90 -14.06 -0.72
#